data_AF-A0A9D6BIZ2-F1
#
_entry.id   AF-A0A9D6BIZ2-F1
#
_cell.length_a   1.000
_cell.length_b   1.000
_cell.length_c   1.000
_cell.angle_alpha   90.00
_cell.angle_beta   90.00
_cell.angle_gamma   90.00
#
_symmetry.space_group_name_H-M   'P 1'
#
loop_
_entity.id
_entity.type
_entity.pdbx_description
1 polymer ?
#
loop_
_entity_poly.entity_id
_entity_poly.type
_entity_poly.pdbx_seq_one_letter_code
_entity_poly.pdbx_strand_id
1 'polypeptide(L)'
;NTGRLRDQWHGMSRTGTLGRLFGHVAEPSVELHPEDMARLGVLAGELVQVSSRRGTLFAPASADAGLRCGQAHMAMHWGEEALSGVDPHGQRITGVNALTLPDFCPKSKQPELKHAAVSLARADLPWRLLALAWLPLERALAVREQLKPWMGAFAFTSCVPFGRETEGGGEVGLMLRAASPHAPEPGVVAQIQALFGVDGADVMRYDDPSTGQHRAVRVEHQQREDAPAEAASLRVQAFVLAGDTAAEAWLRPLLQDKLPADAFGRALLSPGAQPPVATEARGKQVCTCFNVSETAIVEVLKRCEGGVNERLGQLQSELKCGTNCGSCLPALRKLAQAAT
;
A
#
# COMPACT_ATOMS: atom_id res chain seq x y z
N ASN A 1 20.04 -7.17 0.81
CA ASN A 1 20.68 -5.91 1.29
C ASN A 1 19.57 -4.96 1.78
N THR A 2 19.92 -3.90 2.51
CA THR A 2 18.94 -2.87 2.91
C THR A 2 19.26 -1.49 2.37
N GLY A 3 18.21 -0.74 2.04
CA GLY A 3 18.27 0.62 1.48
C GLY A 3 17.37 1.61 2.21
N ARG A 4 17.34 2.84 1.69
CA ARG A 4 16.43 3.89 2.16
C ARG A 4 15.44 4.22 1.06
N LEU A 5 14.20 4.46 1.45
CA LEU A 5 13.21 5.07 0.59
C LEU A 5 13.43 6.58 0.60
N ARG A 6 13.30 7.19 -0.58
CA ARG A 6 13.47 8.62 -0.77
C ARG A 6 12.61 9.46 0.19
N ASP A 7 11.34 9.08 0.33
CA ASP A 7 10.33 9.88 1.02
C ASP A 7 10.21 9.56 2.52
N GLN A 8 11.05 8.64 3.03
CA GLN A 8 10.97 8.16 4.41
C GLN A 8 12.25 8.45 5.21
N TRP A 9 12.08 8.62 6.52
CA TRP A 9 13.17 9.01 7.42
C TRP A 9 13.28 8.06 8.61
N HIS A 10 14.45 7.42 8.78
CA HIS A 10 14.72 6.43 9.83
C HIS A 10 13.57 5.41 10.01
N GLY A 11 13.10 5.16 11.24
CA GLY A 11 11.99 4.26 11.52
C GLY A 11 10.59 4.83 11.25
N MET A 12 10.50 5.93 10.48
CA MET A 12 9.24 6.58 10.12
C MET A 12 8.42 7.14 11.28
N SER A 13 9.00 7.39 12.45
CA SER A 13 8.27 7.98 13.60
C SER A 13 7.67 9.37 13.30
N ARG A 14 8.17 10.07 12.28
CA ARG A 14 7.61 11.33 11.77
C ARG A 14 7.03 11.20 10.36
N THR A 15 7.79 10.62 9.43
CA THR A 15 7.34 10.55 8.03
C THR A 15 6.25 9.49 7.82
N GLY A 16 6.16 8.49 8.70
CA GLY A 16 5.16 7.44 8.67
C GLY A 16 3.77 7.88 9.14
N THR A 17 3.58 9.12 9.58
CA THR A 17 2.26 9.69 9.90
C THR A 17 1.66 10.48 8.74
N LEU A 18 2.42 10.69 7.67
CA LEU A 18 2.04 11.53 6.54
C LEU A 18 1.76 10.67 5.32
N GLY A 19 0.48 10.51 4.96
CA GLY A 19 0.04 9.68 3.84
C GLY A 19 0.71 10.05 2.52
N ARG A 20 1.01 11.34 2.30
CA ARG A 20 1.62 11.81 1.04
C ARG A 20 3.01 11.23 0.80
N LEU A 21 3.72 10.82 1.85
CA LEU A 21 5.07 10.26 1.78
C LEU A 21 5.08 8.78 1.37
N PHE A 22 3.90 8.17 1.25
CA PHE A 22 3.70 6.81 0.74
C PHE A 22 3.38 6.81 -0.77
N GLY A 23 3.37 7.97 -1.43
CA GLY A 23 3.03 8.08 -2.85
C GLY A 23 3.92 7.28 -3.80
N HIS A 24 5.23 7.23 -3.53
CA HIS A 24 6.18 6.55 -4.41
C HIS A 24 6.30 5.05 -4.13
N VAL A 25 6.44 4.70 -2.85
CA VAL A 25 6.44 3.33 -2.33
C VAL A 25 5.38 3.26 -1.26
N ALA A 26 4.23 2.68 -1.64
CA ALA A 26 3.02 2.70 -0.82
C ALA A 26 3.09 1.70 0.34
N GLU A 27 3.80 0.59 0.16
CA GLU A 27 3.75 -0.56 1.07
C GLU A 27 5.14 -1.22 1.15
N PRO A 28 5.43 -1.95 2.25
CA PRO A 28 6.61 -2.82 2.31
C PRO A 28 6.57 -3.88 1.22
N SER A 29 7.72 -4.14 0.62
CA SER A 29 7.93 -5.24 -0.32
C SER A 29 9.37 -5.74 -0.25
N VAL A 30 9.59 -6.95 -0.74
CA VAL A 30 10.90 -7.50 -1.06
C VAL A 30 11.12 -7.39 -2.57
N GLU A 31 12.09 -6.60 -2.97
CA GLU A 31 12.48 -6.44 -4.36
C GLU A 31 13.43 -7.59 -4.75
N LEU A 32 13.12 -8.23 -5.88
CA LEU A 32 13.81 -9.40 -6.42
C LEU A 32 14.02 -9.22 -7.93
N HIS A 33 15.07 -9.84 -8.48
CA HIS A 33 15.21 -9.89 -9.92
C HIS A 33 14.06 -10.72 -10.55
N PRO A 34 13.52 -10.36 -11.74
CA PRO A 34 12.45 -11.13 -12.39
C PRO A 34 12.76 -12.62 -12.56
N GLU A 35 14.02 -12.98 -12.84
CA GLU A 35 14.44 -14.39 -12.92
C GLU A 35 14.38 -15.11 -11.56
N ASP A 36 14.66 -14.43 -10.45
CA ASP A 36 14.53 -15.00 -9.11
C ASP A 36 13.07 -15.26 -8.77
N MET A 37 12.20 -14.31 -9.11
CA MET A 37 10.74 -14.47 -8.96
C MET A 37 10.21 -15.65 -9.78
N ALA A 38 10.65 -15.77 -11.04
CA ALA A 38 10.29 -16.90 -11.89
C ALA A 38 10.78 -18.25 -11.32
N ARG A 39 12.01 -18.31 -10.79
CA ARG A 39 12.55 -19.51 -10.13
C ARG A 39 11.81 -19.88 -8.85
N LEU A 40 11.35 -18.88 -8.09
CA LEU A 40 10.54 -19.07 -6.88
C LEU A 40 9.07 -19.40 -7.19
N GLY A 41 8.62 -19.18 -8.43
CA GLY A 41 7.22 -19.34 -8.82
C GLY A 41 6.30 -18.34 -8.14
N VAL A 42 6.74 -17.09 -7.99
CA VAL A 42 5.98 -15.99 -7.36
C VAL A 42 5.76 -14.83 -8.31
N LEU A 43 4.56 -14.28 -8.30
CA LEU A 43 4.19 -13.09 -9.06
C LEU A 43 4.35 -11.82 -8.22
N ALA A 44 4.37 -10.66 -8.88
CA ALA A 44 4.41 -9.38 -8.19
C ALA A 44 3.17 -9.21 -7.29
N GLY A 45 3.38 -8.79 -6.05
CA GLY A 45 2.35 -8.65 -5.02
C GLY A 45 2.09 -9.91 -4.19
N GLU A 46 2.55 -11.09 -4.63
CA GLU A 46 2.41 -12.32 -3.83
C GLU A 46 3.37 -12.31 -2.64
N LEU A 47 2.95 -12.89 -1.51
CA LEU A 47 3.78 -12.93 -0.31
C LEU A 47 4.91 -13.96 -0.45
N VAL A 48 6.10 -13.52 -0.07
CA VAL A 48 7.30 -14.34 0.08
C VAL A 48 7.69 -14.37 1.55
N GLN A 49 8.01 -15.57 2.04
CA GLN A 49 8.69 -15.76 3.31
C GLN A 49 10.18 -15.44 3.14
N VAL A 50 10.68 -14.52 3.94
CA VAL A 50 12.09 -14.14 3.99
C VAL A 50 12.63 -14.56 5.35
N SER A 51 13.59 -15.49 5.36
CA SER A 51 14.15 -16.05 6.60
C SER A 51 15.65 -15.81 6.66
N SER A 52 16.14 -15.36 7.81
CA SER A 52 17.56 -15.32 8.14
C SER A 52 17.83 -16.14 9.40
N ARG A 53 19.09 -16.21 9.83
CA ARG A 53 19.45 -16.85 11.11
C ARG A 53 18.82 -16.17 12.33
N ARG A 54 18.38 -14.92 12.23
CA ARG A 54 17.82 -14.13 13.33
C ARG A 54 16.31 -14.10 13.39
N GLY A 55 15.63 -14.37 12.30
CA GLY A 55 14.18 -14.31 12.26
C GLY A 55 13.61 -14.50 10.86
N THR A 56 12.28 -14.52 10.81
CA THR A 56 11.51 -14.68 9.58
C THR A 56 10.48 -13.56 9.49
N LEU A 57 10.24 -13.06 8.28
CA LEU A 57 9.10 -12.19 8.00
C LEU A 57 8.45 -12.57 6.66
N PHE A 58 7.28 -12.00 6.40
CA PHE A 58 6.59 -12.11 5.13
C PHE A 58 6.48 -10.73 4.47
N ALA A 59 6.67 -10.66 3.16
CA ALA A 59 6.50 -9.41 2.40
C ALA A 59 6.04 -9.69 0.97
N PRO A 60 5.24 -8.80 0.35
CA PRO A 60 4.94 -8.86 -1.07
C PRO A 60 6.21 -8.81 -1.92
N ALA A 61 6.29 -9.64 -2.96
CA ALA A 61 7.37 -9.59 -3.94
C ALA A 61 7.17 -8.41 -4.91
N SER A 62 8.25 -7.71 -5.23
CA SER A 62 8.30 -6.69 -6.28
C SER A 62 9.44 -7.00 -7.23
N ALA A 63 9.22 -6.81 -8.52
CA ALA A 63 10.24 -7.06 -9.53
C ALA A 63 11.15 -5.83 -9.70
N ASP A 64 12.46 -6.03 -9.63
CA ASP A 64 13.46 -5.03 -10.00
C ASP A 64 14.58 -5.66 -10.86
N ALA A 65 14.56 -5.35 -12.16
CA ALA A 65 15.59 -5.78 -13.11
C ALA A 65 16.95 -5.08 -12.89
N GLY A 66 17.01 -4.03 -12.07
CA GLY A 66 18.24 -3.38 -11.64
C GLY A 66 19.01 -4.16 -10.57
N LEU A 67 18.34 -5.10 -9.88
CA LEU A 67 18.99 -5.99 -8.91
C LEU A 67 19.74 -7.12 -9.61
N ARG A 68 20.85 -7.56 -9.03
CA ARG A 68 21.54 -8.77 -9.52
C ARG A 68 20.77 -10.01 -9.08
N CYS A 69 20.68 -11.02 -9.97
CA CYS A 69 20.12 -12.32 -9.62
C CYS A 69 20.78 -12.89 -8.35
N GLY A 70 19.96 -13.48 -7.47
CA GLY A 70 20.38 -14.00 -6.17
C GLY A 70 20.48 -12.94 -5.07
N GLN A 71 20.12 -11.68 -5.35
CA GLN A 71 20.01 -10.63 -4.33
C GLN A 71 18.54 -10.28 -4.07
N ALA A 72 18.25 -10.00 -2.81
CA ALA A 72 16.98 -9.43 -2.37
C ALA A 72 17.21 -8.07 -1.71
N HIS A 73 16.32 -7.11 -1.97
CA HIS A 73 16.36 -5.78 -1.37
C HIS A 73 15.10 -5.49 -0.56
N MET A 74 15.27 -4.87 0.60
CA MET A 74 14.18 -4.31 1.40
C MET A 74 14.62 -2.98 2.02
N ALA A 75 13.74 -2.00 2.04
CA ALA A 75 14.05 -0.73 2.69
C ALA A 75 14.00 -0.86 4.23
N MET A 76 14.98 -0.26 4.92
CA MET A 76 15.12 -0.36 6.39
C MET A 76 14.00 0.31 7.20
N HIS A 77 13.14 1.10 6.54
CA HIS A 77 12.13 1.93 7.19
C HIS A 77 11.00 1.12 7.84
N TRP A 78 10.75 -0.08 7.33
CA TRP A 78 9.65 -0.94 7.72
C TRP A 78 9.94 -1.63 9.06
N GLY A 79 9.63 -0.94 10.15
CA GLY A 79 9.60 -1.51 11.51
C GLY A 79 8.27 -2.17 11.85
N GLU A 80 8.15 -2.69 13.07
CA GLU A 80 6.97 -3.44 13.56
C GLU A 80 5.66 -2.65 13.51
N GLU A 81 5.71 -1.31 13.52
CA GLU A 81 4.50 -0.49 13.40
C GLU A 81 3.88 -0.53 12.00
N ALA A 82 4.67 -0.86 10.97
CA ALA A 82 4.25 -0.83 9.58
C ALA A 82 4.31 -2.20 8.90
N LEU A 83 5.16 -3.11 9.40
CA LEU A 83 5.34 -4.48 8.93
C LEU A 83 5.49 -5.41 10.13
N SER A 84 4.47 -6.23 10.39
CA SER A 84 4.43 -7.13 11.55
C SER A 84 3.75 -8.45 11.21
N GLY A 85 3.41 -9.21 12.23
CA GLY A 85 2.81 -10.54 12.15
C GLY A 85 3.45 -11.49 13.16
N VAL A 86 3.22 -12.78 12.97
CA VAL A 86 3.89 -13.85 13.69
C VAL A 86 4.60 -14.78 12.71
N ASP A 87 5.80 -15.21 13.05
CA ASP A 87 6.51 -16.20 12.26
C ASP A 87 5.93 -17.62 12.47
N PRO A 88 6.39 -18.63 11.71
CA PRO A 88 5.94 -20.02 11.88
C PRO A 88 6.17 -20.64 13.27
N HIS A 89 6.97 -19.99 14.13
CA HIS A 89 7.24 -20.40 15.50
C HIS A 89 6.43 -19.59 16.54
N GLY A 90 5.54 -18.71 16.08
CA GLY A 90 4.72 -17.85 16.93
C GLY A 90 5.46 -16.63 17.49
N GLN A 91 6.66 -16.32 17.01
CA GLN A 91 7.40 -15.13 17.43
C GLN A 91 6.94 -13.89 16.66
N ARG A 92 6.87 -12.74 17.35
CA ARG A 92 6.47 -11.47 16.73
C ARG A 92 7.50 -10.99 15.71
N ILE A 93 7.02 -10.60 14.55
CA ILE A 93 7.82 -9.96 13.50
C ILE A 93 8.08 -8.50 13.88
N THR A 94 9.36 -8.10 13.91
CA THR A 94 9.81 -6.76 14.33
C THR A 94 10.27 -5.87 13.16
N GLY A 95 9.80 -6.18 11.94
CA GLY A 95 10.17 -5.48 10.71
C GLY A 95 11.50 -5.94 10.11
N VAL A 96 12.05 -5.15 9.18
CA VAL A 96 13.19 -5.54 8.32
C VAL A 96 14.47 -5.83 9.11
N ASN A 97 14.71 -5.11 10.20
CA ASN A 97 15.90 -5.33 11.05
C ASN A 97 15.87 -6.66 11.82
N ALA A 98 14.75 -7.40 11.81
CA ALA A 98 14.70 -8.77 12.30
C ALA A 98 15.58 -9.71 11.45
N LEU A 99 15.76 -9.38 10.17
CA LEU A 99 16.52 -10.20 9.22
C LEU A 99 18.03 -9.92 9.22
N THR A 100 18.46 -8.77 9.74
CA THR A 100 19.86 -8.32 9.69
C THR A 100 20.76 -9.08 10.67
N LEU A 101 22.04 -8.72 10.75
CA LEU A 101 23.00 -9.32 11.69
C LEU A 101 23.19 -8.42 12.92
N PRO A 102 23.51 -8.98 14.11
CA PRO A 102 23.86 -8.18 15.29
C PRO A 102 25.32 -7.70 15.27
N ASP A 103 26.06 -8.02 14.20
CA ASP A 103 27.48 -7.72 14.07
C ASP A 103 27.72 -6.22 13.95
N PHE A 104 28.84 -5.77 14.51
CA PHE A 104 29.28 -4.39 14.43
C PHE A 104 30.81 -4.32 14.30
N CYS A 105 31.31 -3.23 13.70
CA CYS A 105 32.74 -3.00 13.61
C CYS A 105 33.36 -2.86 15.02
N PRO A 106 34.35 -3.67 15.41
CA PRO A 106 34.94 -3.62 16.74
C PRO A 106 35.53 -2.25 17.13
N LYS A 107 35.95 -1.44 16.15
CA LYS A 107 36.52 -0.10 16.34
C LYS A 107 35.46 0.99 16.41
N SER A 108 34.64 1.15 15.37
CA SER A 108 33.66 2.25 15.28
C SER A 108 32.33 1.95 15.97
N LYS A 109 32.07 0.68 16.32
CA LYS A 109 30.79 0.18 16.83
C LYS A 109 29.61 0.38 15.87
N GLN A 110 29.87 0.63 14.59
CA GLN A 110 28.83 0.72 13.57
C GLN A 110 28.28 -0.67 13.20
N PRO A 111 26.95 -0.86 13.10
CA PRO A 111 26.34 -2.16 12.82
C PRO A 111 26.43 -2.54 11.33
N GLU A 112 26.43 -3.85 11.06
CA GLU A 112 26.30 -4.40 9.70
C GLU A 112 24.82 -4.46 9.28
N LEU A 113 24.42 -3.53 8.42
CA LEU A 113 23.04 -3.41 7.93
C LEU A 113 22.90 -3.66 6.43
N LYS A 114 24.01 -3.78 5.69
CA LYS A 114 24.03 -3.86 4.22
C LYS A 114 24.00 -5.29 3.71
N HIS A 115 24.47 -6.24 4.50
CA HIS A 115 24.52 -7.64 4.10
C HIS A 115 23.94 -8.57 5.17
N ALA A 116 22.97 -9.39 4.74
CA ALA A 116 22.43 -10.49 5.54
C ALA A 116 22.08 -11.63 4.58
N ALA A 117 22.51 -12.84 4.91
CA ALA A 117 22.13 -14.04 4.17
C ALA A 117 20.69 -14.42 4.51
N VAL A 118 19.86 -14.58 3.48
CA VAL A 118 18.44 -14.94 3.63
C VAL A 118 18.09 -16.11 2.71
N SER A 119 17.13 -16.92 3.13
CA SER A 119 16.39 -17.83 2.24
C SER A 119 15.03 -17.22 1.89
N LEU A 120 14.55 -17.54 0.69
CA LEU A 120 13.27 -17.09 0.17
C LEU A 120 12.41 -18.32 -0.15
N ALA A 121 11.14 -18.27 0.22
CA ALA A 121 10.15 -19.27 -0.15
C ALA A 121 8.80 -18.60 -0.42
N ARG A 122 7.99 -19.15 -1.32
CA ARG A 122 6.59 -18.71 -1.49
C ARG A 122 5.84 -18.90 -0.17
N ALA A 123 5.09 -17.89 0.26
CA ALA A 123 4.28 -17.98 1.48
C ALA A 123 2.89 -18.53 1.16
N ASP A 124 2.51 -19.64 1.80
CA ASP A 124 1.17 -20.22 1.70
C ASP A 124 0.24 -19.62 2.77
N LEU A 125 -0.30 -18.45 2.46
CA LEU A 125 -1.16 -17.66 3.34
C LEU A 125 -2.45 -17.29 2.59
N PRO A 126 -3.32 -18.27 2.29
CA PRO A 126 -4.46 -18.08 1.38
C PRO A 126 -5.53 -17.15 1.96
N TRP A 127 -5.69 -17.10 3.28
CA TRP A 127 -6.63 -16.17 3.90
C TRP A 127 -6.04 -14.77 3.95
N ARG A 128 -6.75 -13.80 3.37
CA ARG A 128 -6.32 -12.39 3.28
C ARG A 128 -7.33 -11.47 3.96
N LEU A 129 -6.85 -10.34 4.44
CA LEU A 129 -7.68 -9.21 4.86
C LEU A 129 -7.11 -7.91 4.29
N LEU A 130 -8.01 -7.05 3.85
CA LEU A 130 -7.73 -5.70 3.39
C LEU A 130 -8.74 -4.73 4.02
N ALA A 131 -8.25 -3.76 4.78
CA ALA A 131 -9.06 -2.69 5.34
C ALA A 131 -8.54 -1.34 4.90
N LEU A 132 -9.40 -0.48 4.35
CA LEU A 132 -9.07 0.89 3.97
C LEU A 132 -10.11 1.85 4.54
N ALA A 133 -9.68 3.00 5.03
CA ALA A 133 -10.59 4.09 5.42
C ALA A 133 -9.92 5.45 5.24
N TRP A 134 -10.70 6.45 4.86
CA TRP A 134 -10.38 7.85 5.16
C TRP A 134 -10.82 8.16 6.58
N LEU A 135 -9.90 8.68 7.39
CA LEU A 135 -10.12 8.97 8.81
C LEU A 135 -9.54 10.34 9.16
N PRO A 136 -10.12 11.05 10.15
CA PRO A 136 -9.45 12.21 10.73
C PRO A 136 -8.03 11.88 11.18
N LEU A 137 -7.06 12.79 11.02
CA LEU A 137 -5.65 12.50 11.29
C LEU A 137 -5.43 11.92 12.69
N GLU A 138 -5.99 12.54 13.72
CA GLU A 138 -5.88 12.06 15.10
C GLU A 138 -6.50 10.66 15.27
N ARG A 139 -7.63 10.40 14.62
CA ARG A 139 -8.28 9.10 14.63
C ARG A 139 -7.45 8.06 13.90
N ALA A 140 -6.85 8.38 12.76
CA ALA A 140 -5.98 7.47 12.04
C ALA A 140 -4.76 7.06 12.87
N LEU A 141 -4.13 8.01 13.58
CA LEU A 141 -3.03 7.72 14.49
C LEU A 141 -3.48 6.85 15.67
N ALA A 142 -4.63 7.15 16.27
CA ALA A 142 -5.18 6.34 17.35
C ALA A 142 -5.54 4.92 16.90
N VAL A 143 -6.09 4.76 15.69
CA VAL A 143 -6.40 3.45 15.10
C VAL A 143 -5.12 2.65 14.86
N ARG A 144 -4.05 3.28 14.36
CA ARG A 144 -2.75 2.60 14.17
C ARG A 144 -2.20 2.05 15.48
N GLU A 145 -2.24 2.81 16.56
CA GLU A 145 -1.83 2.33 17.89
C GLU A 145 -2.71 1.17 18.38
N GLN A 146 -4.03 1.28 18.20
CA GLN A 146 -4.99 0.24 18.58
C GLN A 146 -4.86 -1.04 17.73
N LEU A 147 -4.35 -0.95 16.50
CA LEU A 147 -4.10 -2.10 15.63
C LEU A 147 -2.87 -2.92 16.04
N LYS A 148 -1.88 -2.33 16.74
CA LYS A 148 -0.62 -3.02 17.07
C LYS A 148 -0.79 -4.39 17.74
N PRO A 149 -1.71 -4.58 18.72
CA PRO A 149 -1.97 -5.90 19.30
C PRO A 149 -2.60 -6.87 18.29
N TRP A 150 -3.53 -6.39 17.46
CA TRP A 150 -4.24 -7.20 16.46
C TRP A 150 -3.34 -7.62 15.29
N MET A 151 -2.27 -6.87 15.01
CA MET A 151 -1.26 -7.26 14.03
C MET A 151 -0.54 -8.57 14.39
N GLY A 152 -0.65 -9.04 15.65
CA GLY A 152 -0.15 -10.35 16.09
C GLY A 152 -1.10 -11.51 15.89
N ALA A 153 -2.34 -11.25 15.46
CA ALA A 153 -3.29 -12.31 15.13
C ALA A 153 -3.04 -12.93 13.73
N PHE A 154 -2.07 -12.42 12.98
CA PHE A 154 -1.81 -12.84 11.60
C PHE A 154 -0.34 -13.17 11.34
N ALA A 155 -0.08 -14.03 10.36
CA ALA A 155 1.30 -14.33 9.94
C ALA A 155 1.97 -13.12 9.29
N PHE A 156 1.21 -12.35 8.51
CA PHE A 156 1.64 -11.10 7.87
C PHE A 156 0.67 -9.98 8.19
N THR A 157 1.19 -8.81 8.51
CA THR A 157 0.44 -7.55 8.48
C THR A 157 1.27 -6.40 7.93
N SER A 158 0.61 -5.50 7.22
CA SER A 158 1.15 -4.18 6.92
C SER A 158 0.12 -3.10 7.21
N CYS A 159 0.52 -2.04 7.92
CA CYS A 159 -0.34 -0.93 8.29
C CYS A 159 0.33 0.40 7.90
N VAL A 160 -0.20 1.07 6.89
CA VAL A 160 0.41 2.27 6.30
C VAL A 160 -0.64 3.33 5.97
N PRO A 161 -0.33 4.62 6.14
CA PRO A 161 -1.21 5.66 5.65
C PRO A 161 -1.10 5.82 4.12
N PHE A 162 -2.10 6.46 3.51
CA PHE A 162 -2.10 6.84 2.12
C PHE A 162 -2.80 8.18 1.91
N GLY A 163 -2.76 8.68 0.67
CA GLY A 163 -3.46 9.90 0.29
C GLY A 163 -2.65 11.17 0.56
N ARG A 164 -3.18 12.32 0.16
CA ARG A 164 -2.57 13.62 0.43
C ARG A 164 -3.40 14.33 1.50
N GLU A 165 -2.73 14.88 2.51
CA GLU A 165 -3.41 15.69 3.52
C GLU A 165 -4.04 16.91 2.85
N THR A 166 -5.32 17.17 3.10
CA THR A 166 -5.99 18.36 2.60
C THR A 166 -5.50 19.59 3.36
N GLU A 167 -5.38 20.73 2.67
CA GLU A 167 -5.17 22.03 3.31
C GLU A 167 -6.36 22.27 4.25
N GLY A 168 -6.11 22.36 5.56
CA GLY A 168 -7.17 22.43 6.59
C GLY A 168 -7.25 21.24 7.56
N GLY A 169 -6.41 20.21 7.40
CA GLY A 169 -6.16 19.21 8.45
C GLY A 169 -7.20 18.10 8.60
N GLY A 170 -7.99 17.80 7.57
CA GLY A 170 -9.15 16.92 7.75
C GLY A 170 -8.80 15.45 7.96
N GLU A 171 -8.22 14.80 6.93
CA GLU A 171 -8.20 13.34 6.86
C GLU A 171 -6.89 12.78 6.27
N VAL A 172 -6.57 11.56 6.68
CA VAL A 172 -5.53 10.72 6.09
C VAL A 172 -6.11 9.33 5.84
N GLY A 173 -5.74 8.73 4.70
CA GLY A 173 -6.11 7.36 4.42
C GLY A 173 -5.31 6.41 5.30
N LEU A 174 -5.92 5.36 5.81
CA LEU A 174 -5.24 4.27 6.50
C LEU A 174 -5.55 2.95 5.79
N MET A 175 -4.52 2.15 5.56
CA MET A 175 -4.63 0.82 4.94
C MET A 175 -3.98 -0.23 5.84
N LEU A 176 -4.72 -1.30 6.11
CA LEU A 176 -4.24 -2.51 6.75
C LEU A 176 -4.37 -3.67 5.77
N ARG A 177 -3.27 -4.38 5.56
CA ARG A 177 -3.26 -5.73 4.99
C ARG A 177 -2.95 -6.73 6.07
N ALA A 178 -3.59 -7.88 5.99
CA ALA A 178 -3.21 -9.03 6.79
C ALA A 178 -3.32 -10.33 5.99
N ALA A 179 -2.56 -11.33 6.40
CA ALA A 179 -2.69 -12.68 5.85
C ALA A 179 -2.26 -13.77 6.82
N SER A 180 -2.91 -14.91 6.69
CA SER A 180 -2.72 -16.09 7.53
C SER A 180 -3.01 -17.38 6.75
N PRO A 181 -2.56 -18.54 7.25
CA PRO A 181 -2.94 -19.83 6.69
C PRO A 181 -4.47 -20.08 6.75
N HIS A 182 -5.10 -19.59 7.82
CA HIS A 182 -6.53 -19.73 8.09
C HIS A 182 -7.11 -18.41 8.59
N ALA A 183 -8.44 -18.33 8.67
CA ALA A 183 -9.12 -17.21 9.31
C ALA A 183 -8.65 -17.06 10.78
N PRO A 184 -8.55 -15.83 11.29
CA PRO A 184 -8.17 -15.58 12.68
C PRO A 184 -9.29 -16.02 13.64
N GLU A 185 -9.00 -15.96 14.94
CA GLU A 185 -10.00 -16.18 16.00
C GLU A 185 -11.27 -15.33 15.80
N PRO A 186 -12.47 -15.86 16.15
CA PRO A 186 -13.71 -15.11 16.06
C PRO A 186 -13.61 -13.74 16.75
N GLY A 187 -14.15 -12.71 16.09
CA GLY A 187 -14.17 -11.34 16.60
C GLY A 187 -12.96 -10.48 16.21
N VAL A 188 -11.82 -11.06 15.79
CA VAL A 188 -10.67 -10.26 15.32
C VAL A 188 -11.05 -9.38 14.13
N VAL A 189 -11.74 -9.94 13.13
CA VAL A 189 -12.23 -9.19 11.96
C VAL A 189 -13.23 -8.11 12.38
N ALA A 190 -14.13 -8.40 13.31
CA ALA A 190 -15.11 -7.44 13.82
C ALA A 190 -14.45 -6.26 14.55
N GLN A 191 -13.37 -6.51 15.30
CA GLN A 191 -12.59 -5.44 15.94
C GLN A 191 -11.89 -4.55 14.91
N ILE A 192 -11.32 -5.14 13.85
CA ILE A 192 -10.75 -4.37 12.75
C ILE A 192 -11.84 -3.55 12.05
N GLN A 193 -13.02 -4.13 11.82
CA GLN A 193 -14.17 -3.42 11.25
C GLN A 193 -14.55 -2.20 12.11
N ALA A 194 -14.65 -2.35 13.42
CA ALA A 194 -14.94 -1.25 14.34
C ALA A 194 -13.85 -0.16 14.32
N LEU A 195 -12.57 -0.54 14.26
CA LEU A 195 -11.46 0.40 14.19
C LEU A 195 -11.50 1.24 12.90
N PHE A 196 -11.86 0.63 11.77
CA PHE A 196 -12.03 1.30 10.48
C PHE A 196 -13.43 1.96 10.32
N GLY A 197 -14.31 1.82 11.32
CA GLY A 197 -15.64 2.42 11.36
C GLY A 197 -16.64 1.79 10.39
N VAL A 198 -16.48 0.50 10.05
CA VAL A 198 -17.39 -0.26 9.20
C VAL A 198 -18.29 -1.22 10.00
N ASP A 199 -18.58 -0.87 11.26
CA ASP A 199 -19.49 -1.56 12.19
C ASP A 199 -20.84 -0.85 12.38
N GLY A 200 -21.05 0.31 11.72
CA GLY A 200 -22.27 1.12 11.78
C GLY A 200 -23.47 0.58 10.99
N ALA A 201 -24.58 1.35 11.01
CA ALA A 201 -25.82 1.06 10.28
C ALA A 201 -25.78 1.53 8.80
N ASP A 202 -24.87 2.45 8.48
CA ASP A 202 -24.57 3.01 7.16
C ASP A 202 -23.62 2.12 6.33
N VAL A 203 -23.48 0.85 6.74
CA VAL A 203 -22.52 -0.10 6.17
C VAL A 203 -23.27 -1.20 5.43
N MET A 204 -22.91 -1.38 4.16
CA MET A 204 -23.31 -2.54 3.37
C MET A 204 -22.46 -3.75 3.79
N ARG A 205 -23.09 -4.90 4.04
CA ARG A 205 -22.42 -6.11 4.49
C ARG A 205 -22.77 -7.33 3.66
N TYR A 206 -21.77 -8.18 3.46
CA TYR A 206 -21.91 -9.55 2.98
C TYR A 206 -21.02 -10.45 3.83
N ASP A 207 -21.60 -11.48 4.42
CA ASP A 207 -20.90 -12.45 5.26
C ASP A 207 -21.24 -13.86 4.78
N ASP A 208 -20.20 -14.63 4.47
CA ASP A 208 -20.29 -16.06 4.18
C ASP A 208 -19.32 -16.82 5.11
N PRO A 209 -19.80 -17.27 6.28
CA PRO A 209 -18.99 -18.02 7.23
C PRO A 209 -18.45 -19.33 6.67
N SER A 210 -19.12 -19.92 5.67
CA SER A 210 -18.70 -21.21 5.09
C SER A 210 -17.41 -21.09 4.27
N THR A 211 -17.19 -19.92 3.65
CA THR A 211 -15.97 -19.60 2.89
C THR A 211 -15.04 -18.65 3.65
N GLY A 212 -15.41 -18.24 4.86
CA GLY A 212 -14.67 -17.25 5.66
C GLY A 212 -14.61 -15.86 5.01
N GLN A 213 -15.56 -15.56 4.11
CA GLN A 213 -15.62 -14.31 3.38
C GLN A 213 -16.44 -13.29 4.15
N HIS A 214 -15.86 -12.10 4.33
CA HIS A 214 -16.52 -10.96 4.94
C HIS A 214 -16.26 -9.72 4.11
N ARG A 215 -17.30 -8.96 3.80
CA ARG A 215 -17.22 -7.69 3.07
C ARG A 215 -18.07 -6.66 3.80
N ALA A 216 -17.46 -5.56 4.17
CA ALA A 216 -18.15 -4.43 4.77
C ALA A 216 -17.72 -3.16 4.02
N VAL A 217 -18.67 -2.38 3.51
CA VAL A 217 -18.40 -1.16 2.75
C VAL A 217 -19.25 -0.03 3.32
N ARG A 218 -18.62 1.02 3.83
CA ARG A 218 -19.27 2.25 4.28
C ARG A 218 -19.22 3.27 3.16
N VAL A 219 -20.38 3.82 2.84
CA VAL A 219 -20.53 4.90 1.86
C VAL A 219 -21.02 6.17 2.53
N GLU A 220 -20.64 7.31 1.96
CA GLU A 220 -21.09 8.61 2.42
C GLU A 220 -21.63 9.41 1.23
N HIS A 221 -22.69 10.18 1.47
CA HIS A 221 -23.19 11.15 0.51
C HIS A 221 -22.29 12.38 0.54
N GLN A 222 -21.64 12.68 -0.56
CA GLN A 222 -20.88 13.91 -0.69
C GLN A 222 -21.71 14.97 -1.43
N GLN A 223 -21.93 16.10 -0.76
CA GLN A 223 -22.38 17.32 -1.43
C GLN A 223 -21.16 18.01 -2.06
N ARG A 224 -21.26 18.31 -3.35
CA ARG A 224 -20.29 19.19 -4.02
C ARG A 224 -20.64 20.64 -3.64
N GLU A 225 -19.67 21.41 -3.14
CA GLU A 225 -19.87 22.82 -2.76
C GLU A 225 -20.47 23.66 -3.92
N ASP A 226 -20.15 23.30 -5.17
CA ASP A 226 -20.62 24.00 -6.38
C ASP A 226 -21.77 23.31 -7.14
N ALA A 227 -22.42 22.29 -6.56
CA ALA A 227 -23.49 21.55 -7.25
C ALA A 227 -24.86 21.71 -6.54
N PRO A 228 -25.98 21.72 -7.29
CA PRO A 228 -27.31 21.76 -6.69
C PRO A 228 -27.52 20.59 -5.71
N ALA A 229 -28.37 20.78 -4.70
CA ALA A 229 -28.60 19.81 -3.61
C ALA A 229 -29.03 18.40 -4.07
N GLU A 230 -29.53 18.29 -5.30
CA GLU A 230 -29.94 17.05 -5.97
C GLU A 230 -28.76 16.26 -6.60
N ALA A 231 -27.54 16.79 -6.57
CA ALA A 231 -26.33 16.21 -7.16
C ALA A 231 -25.37 15.54 -6.16
N ALA A 232 -25.89 15.10 -5.00
CA ALA A 232 -25.09 14.39 -4.00
C ALA A 232 -24.64 13.02 -4.56
N SER A 233 -23.33 12.83 -4.74
CA SER A 233 -22.76 11.55 -5.20
C SER A 233 -22.37 10.68 -4.01
N LEU A 234 -22.67 9.40 -4.08
CA LEU A 234 -22.15 8.41 -3.14
C LEU A 234 -20.65 8.23 -3.33
N ARG A 235 -19.90 8.10 -2.22
CA ARG A 235 -18.48 7.76 -2.22
C ARG A 235 -18.18 6.67 -1.22
N VAL A 236 -17.22 5.82 -1.53
CA VAL A 236 -16.73 4.81 -0.58
C VAL A 236 -15.78 5.48 0.40
N GLN A 237 -16.15 5.52 1.68
CA GLN A 237 -15.36 6.16 2.74
C GLN A 237 -14.48 5.16 3.48
N ALA A 238 -14.95 3.92 3.64
CA ALA A 238 -14.21 2.83 4.27
C ALA A 238 -14.68 1.47 3.77
N PHE A 239 -13.81 0.47 3.76
CA PHE A 239 -14.19 -0.91 3.55
C PHE A 239 -13.25 -1.89 4.27
N VAL A 240 -13.78 -3.09 4.55
CA VAL A 240 -13.02 -4.26 4.99
C VAL A 240 -13.42 -5.45 4.12
N LEU A 241 -12.43 -6.10 3.52
CA LEU A 241 -12.54 -7.38 2.82
C LEU A 241 -11.75 -8.42 3.62
N ALA A 242 -12.32 -9.58 3.89
CA ALA A 242 -11.64 -10.69 4.54
C ALA A 242 -12.00 -12.02 3.84
N GLY A 243 -11.05 -12.97 3.83
CA GLY A 243 -11.14 -14.18 3.03
C GLY A 243 -10.70 -13.91 1.58
N ASP A 244 -11.62 -13.40 0.75
CA ASP A 244 -11.33 -12.96 -0.62
C ASP A 244 -11.14 -11.43 -0.69
N THR A 245 -9.93 -11.00 -1.05
CA THR A 245 -9.60 -9.58 -1.24
C THR A 245 -9.46 -9.19 -2.71
N ALA A 246 -9.86 -10.04 -3.68
CA ALA A 246 -9.70 -9.76 -5.11
C ALA A 246 -10.40 -8.47 -5.55
N ALA A 247 -11.51 -8.10 -4.91
CA ALA A 247 -12.23 -6.85 -5.17
C ALA A 247 -11.43 -5.57 -4.87
N GLU A 248 -10.28 -5.69 -4.20
CA GLU A 248 -9.31 -4.59 -4.08
C GLU A 248 -9.05 -3.89 -5.42
N ALA A 249 -8.95 -4.67 -6.51
CA ALA A 249 -8.57 -4.17 -7.84
C ALA A 249 -9.42 -2.97 -8.29
N TRP A 250 -10.68 -2.89 -7.85
CA TRP A 250 -11.59 -1.81 -8.19
C TRP A 250 -12.13 -1.04 -6.97
N LEU A 251 -12.26 -1.65 -5.78
CA LEU A 251 -12.68 -0.93 -4.56
C LEU A 251 -11.62 0.04 -4.05
N ARG A 252 -10.33 -0.33 -4.13
CA ARG A 252 -9.25 0.54 -3.65
C ARG A 252 -9.19 1.84 -4.46
N PRO A 253 -9.18 1.84 -5.81
CA PRO A 253 -9.29 3.08 -6.58
C PRO A 253 -10.54 3.90 -6.26
N LEU A 254 -11.72 3.28 -6.12
CA LEU A 254 -12.96 4.00 -5.77
C LEU A 254 -12.80 4.82 -4.48
N LEU A 255 -12.21 4.21 -3.44
CA LEU A 255 -11.96 4.89 -2.16
C LEU A 255 -10.81 5.91 -2.26
N GLN A 256 -9.65 5.50 -2.77
CA GLN A 256 -8.43 6.31 -2.75
C GLN A 256 -8.54 7.55 -3.65
N ASP A 257 -9.14 7.40 -4.83
CA ASP A 257 -9.33 8.50 -5.77
C ASP A 257 -10.64 9.27 -5.52
N LYS A 258 -11.39 8.88 -4.47
CA LYS A 258 -12.69 9.45 -4.08
C LYS A 258 -13.67 9.52 -5.27
N LEU A 259 -13.74 8.43 -6.04
CA LEU A 259 -14.58 8.33 -7.23
C LEU A 259 -16.06 8.17 -6.86
N PRO A 260 -17.00 8.63 -7.72
CA PRO A 260 -18.42 8.37 -7.53
C PRO A 260 -18.74 6.87 -7.50
N ALA A 261 -19.60 6.46 -6.58
CA ALA A 261 -20.00 5.08 -6.34
C ALA A 261 -21.49 4.84 -6.64
N ASP A 262 -22.22 5.85 -7.14
CA ASP A 262 -23.67 5.82 -7.34
C ASP A 262 -24.12 4.65 -8.22
N ALA A 263 -23.37 4.38 -9.28
CA ALA A 263 -23.68 3.32 -10.23
C ALA A 263 -23.50 1.89 -9.67
N PHE A 264 -22.81 1.73 -8.54
CA PHE A 264 -22.53 0.41 -7.98
C PHE A 264 -23.71 -0.13 -7.16
N GLY A 265 -24.35 0.70 -6.33
CA GLY A 265 -25.34 0.24 -5.36
C GLY A 265 -24.85 -0.99 -4.58
N ARG A 266 -25.63 -2.08 -4.56
CA ARG A 266 -25.26 -3.36 -3.93
C ARG A 266 -24.04 -4.04 -4.55
N ALA A 267 -23.65 -3.68 -5.78
CA ALA A 267 -22.50 -4.27 -6.45
C ALA A 267 -21.17 -3.92 -5.77
N LEU A 268 -21.14 -2.95 -4.85
CA LEU A 268 -20.00 -2.71 -3.95
C LEU A 268 -19.61 -3.95 -3.12
N LEU A 269 -20.52 -4.89 -2.91
CA LEU A 269 -20.28 -6.15 -2.21
C LEU A 269 -19.86 -7.30 -3.14
N SER A 270 -19.69 -7.06 -4.43
CA SER A 270 -19.36 -8.11 -5.40
C SER A 270 -17.96 -8.70 -5.13
N PRO A 271 -17.78 -10.02 -5.26
CA PRO A 271 -16.47 -10.65 -5.22
C PRO A 271 -15.70 -10.49 -6.53
N GLY A 272 -14.42 -10.84 -6.50
CA GLY A 272 -13.57 -10.90 -7.69
C GLY A 272 -12.94 -9.57 -8.11
N ALA A 273 -11.89 -9.69 -8.93
CA ALA A 273 -11.07 -8.57 -9.39
C ALA A 273 -11.68 -7.77 -10.54
N GLN A 274 -12.68 -8.30 -11.23
CA GLN A 274 -13.34 -7.60 -12.32
C GLN A 274 -14.34 -6.58 -11.76
N PRO A 275 -14.24 -5.30 -12.12
CA PRO A 275 -15.20 -4.30 -11.65
C PRO A 275 -16.60 -4.58 -12.24
N PRO A 276 -17.66 -4.53 -11.41
CA PRO A 276 -19.04 -4.71 -11.88
C PRO A 276 -19.54 -3.50 -12.70
N VAL A 277 -18.90 -2.35 -12.53
CA VAL A 277 -19.16 -1.09 -13.26
C VAL A 277 -17.81 -0.52 -13.66
N ALA A 278 -17.68 0.00 -14.88
CA ALA A 278 -16.41 0.54 -15.37
C ALA A 278 -15.86 1.64 -14.44
N THR A 279 -14.61 1.49 -14.01
CA THR A 279 -13.87 2.45 -13.18
C THR A 279 -12.56 2.83 -13.86
N GLU A 280 -12.32 4.12 -14.06
CA GLU A 280 -11.01 4.62 -14.48
C GLU A 280 -10.21 5.08 -13.25
N ALA A 281 -9.14 4.37 -12.92
CA ALA A 281 -8.26 4.71 -11.80
C ALA A 281 -7.25 5.81 -12.19
N ARG A 282 -6.85 6.65 -11.23
CA ARG A 282 -5.94 7.79 -11.47
C ARG A 282 -4.47 7.38 -11.76
N GLY A 283 -4.11 6.12 -11.52
CA GLY A 283 -2.75 5.57 -11.70
C GLY A 283 -1.77 5.93 -10.57
N LYS A 284 -0.55 5.38 -10.59
CA LYS A 284 0.47 5.56 -9.54
C LYS A 284 0.89 7.02 -9.39
N GLN A 285 1.09 7.51 -8.16
CA GLN A 285 1.65 8.85 -7.95
C GLN A 285 3.15 8.89 -8.29
N VAL A 286 3.54 9.79 -9.18
CA VAL A 286 4.94 9.96 -9.63
C VAL A 286 5.57 11.19 -8.98
N CYS A 287 4.84 12.31 -8.88
CA CYS A 287 5.32 13.54 -8.23
C CYS A 287 4.53 13.87 -6.97
N THR A 288 5.15 13.67 -5.81
CA THR A 288 4.55 14.01 -4.51
C THR A 288 4.36 15.52 -4.33
N CYS A 289 5.26 16.36 -4.82
CA CYS A 289 5.17 17.82 -4.64
C CYS A 289 3.86 18.39 -5.21
N PHE A 290 3.57 18.07 -6.46
CA PHE A 290 2.44 18.62 -7.21
C PHE A 290 1.28 17.63 -7.40
N ASN A 291 1.31 16.48 -6.70
CA ASN A 291 0.27 15.46 -6.75
C ASN A 291 -0.02 14.91 -8.16
N VAL A 292 1.03 14.63 -8.93
CA VAL A 292 0.91 14.20 -10.33
C VAL A 292 1.02 12.68 -10.43
N SER A 293 0.05 12.05 -11.11
CA SER A 293 0.00 10.62 -11.37
C SER A 293 0.60 10.23 -12.72
N GLU A 294 0.95 8.96 -12.86
CA GLU A 294 1.47 8.36 -14.09
C GLU A 294 0.47 8.50 -15.25
N THR A 295 -0.83 8.27 -15.01
CA THR A 295 -1.88 8.44 -16.03
C THR A 295 -1.91 9.87 -16.57
N ALA A 296 -1.91 10.88 -15.68
CA ALA A 296 -1.88 12.28 -16.09
C ALA A 296 -0.61 12.62 -16.89
N ILE A 297 0.54 12.04 -16.52
CA ILE A 297 1.79 12.20 -17.27
C ILE A 297 1.67 11.58 -18.66
N VAL A 298 1.16 10.35 -18.77
CA VAL A 298 1.00 9.65 -20.05
C VAL A 298 0.03 10.40 -20.96
N GLU A 299 -1.07 10.93 -20.43
CA GLU A 299 -2.03 11.75 -21.19
C GLU A 299 -1.43 13.03 -21.73
N VAL A 300 -0.60 13.72 -20.94
CA VAL A 300 0.14 14.90 -21.41
C VAL A 300 1.19 14.50 -22.44
N LEU A 301 1.95 13.43 -22.21
CA LEU A 301 2.97 13.00 -23.14
C LEU A 301 2.41 12.61 -24.51
N LYS A 302 1.18 12.06 -24.58
CA LYS A 302 0.48 11.76 -25.85
C LYS A 302 0.29 13.00 -26.74
N ARG A 303 0.18 14.19 -26.16
CA ARG A 303 0.02 15.48 -26.89
C ARG A 303 1.33 16.25 -27.05
N CYS A 304 2.43 15.79 -26.44
CA CYS A 304 3.72 16.46 -26.54
C CYS A 304 4.52 16.00 -27.76
N GLU A 305 5.16 16.96 -28.44
CA GLU A 305 5.98 16.72 -29.63
C GLU A 305 7.48 16.91 -29.35
N GLY A 306 8.34 16.37 -30.23
CA GLY A 306 9.79 16.52 -30.17
C GLY A 306 10.51 15.38 -29.44
N GLY A 307 11.78 15.59 -29.12
CA GLY A 307 12.61 14.63 -28.40
C GLY A 307 12.27 14.56 -26.90
N VAL A 308 12.95 13.66 -26.20
CA VAL A 308 12.71 13.42 -24.76
C VAL A 308 12.81 14.71 -23.92
N ASN A 309 13.75 15.60 -24.24
CA ASN A 309 13.95 16.83 -23.47
C ASN A 309 12.86 17.87 -23.78
N GLU A 310 12.45 18.04 -25.04
CA GLU A 310 11.37 18.96 -25.41
C GLU A 310 10.03 18.52 -24.79
N ARG A 311 9.72 17.22 -24.86
CA ARG A 311 8.50 16.66 -24.26
C ARG A 311 8.52 16.78 -22.73
N LEU A 312 9.68 16.58 -22.10
CA LEU A 312 9.83 16.80 -20.66
C LEU A 312 9.59 18.27 -20.27
N GLY A 313 10.08 19.22 -21.08
CA GLY A 313 9.83 20.65 -20.86
C GLY A 313 8.35 21.04 -20.98
N GLN A 314 7.65 20.48 -21.97
CA GLN A 314 6.20 20.67 -22.14
C GLN A 314 5.42 20.08 -20.96
N LEU A 315 5.72 18.84 -20.58
CA LEU A 315 5.14 18.17 -19.41
C LEU A 315 5.34 18.98 -18.12
N GLN A 316 6.55 19.50 -17.91
CA GLN A 316 6.90 20.33 -16.76
C GLN A 316 6.15 21.66 -16.72
N SER A 317 5.93 22.27 -17.88
CA SER A 317 5.19 23.53 -17.99
C SER A 317 3.72 23.34 -17.63
N GLU A 318 3.13 22.21 -17.99
CA GLU A 318 1.73 21.92 -17.74
C GLU A 318 1.46 21.36 -16.33
N LEU A 319 2.15 20.28 -15.93
CA LEU A 319 1.90 19.58 -14.67
C LEU A 319 2.76 20.04 -13.50
N LYS A 320 3.77 20.90 -13.75
CA LYS A 320 4.78 21.35 -12.78
C LYS A 320 5.64 20.22 -12.18
N CYS A 321 5.39 18.95 -12.48
CA CYS A 321 6.17 17.84 -11.92
C CYS A 321 7.64 17.95 -12.30
N GLY A 322 8.55 17.78 -11.32
CA GLY A 322 10.00 17.83 -11.57
C GLY A 322 10.63 19.22 -11.47
N THR A 323 9.85 20.28 -11.21
CA THR A 323 10.37 21.66 -11.10
C THR A 323 10.63 22.12 -9.66
N ASN A 324 10.16 21.38 -8.65
CA ASN A 324 10.35 21.71 -7.23
C ASN A 324 11.55 20.97 -6.61
N CYS A 325 11.38 19.70 -6.20
CA CYS A 325 12.47 18.92 -5.59
C CYS A 325 13.29 18.07 -6.59
N GLY A 326 12.87 17.99 -7.86
CA GLY A 326 13.54 17.18 -8.90
C GLY A 326 13.48 15.65 -8.72
N SER A 327 12.90 15.13 -7.63
CA SER A 327 12.98 13.70 -7.29
C SER A 327 12.28 12.74 -8.25
N CYS A 328 11.30 13.24 -8.98
CA CYS A 328 10.55 12.48 -9.97
C CYS A 328 11.22 12.48 -11.36
N LEU A 329 12.26 13.30 -11.58
CA LEU A 329 12.91 13.45 -12.89
C LEU A 329 13.37 12.12 -13.52
N PRO A 330 13.95 11.15 -12.79
CA PRO A 330 14.32 9.87 -13.38
C PRO A 330 13.10 9.10 -13.94
N ALA A 331 12.00 9.07 -13.19
CA ALA A 331 10.75 8.44 -13.62
C ALA A 331 10.12 9.18 -14.81
N LEU A 332 10.09 10.51 -14.76
CA LEU A 332 9.57 11.34 -15.86
C LEU A 332 10.36 11.12 -17.16
N ARG A 333 11.70 11.03 -17.10
CA ARG A 333 12.53 10.72 -18.26
C ARG A 333 12.24 9.35 -18.84
N LYS A 334 12.09 8.33 -17.98
CA LYS A 334 11.74 6.97 -18.41
C LYS A 334 10.38 6.93 -19.12
N LEU A 335 9.38 7.62 -18.59
CA LEU A 335 8.05 7.72 -19.20
C LEU A 335 8.08 8.49 -20.53
N ALA A 336 8.79 9.63 -20.59
CA ALA A 336 8.95 10.40 -21.82
C ALA A 336 9.68 9.59 -22.91
N GLN A 337 10.69 8.80 -22.53
CA GLN A 337 11.39 7.92 -23.46
C GLN A 337 10.51 6.77 -23.96
N ALA A 338 9.69 6.16 -23.09
CA ALA A 338 8.77 5.09 -23.47
C ALA A 338 7.60 5.57 -24.34
N ALA A 339 7.25 6.85 -24.27
CA ALA A 339 6.19 7.46 -25.06
C ALA A 339 6.66 7.95 -26.44
N THR A 340 7.95 7.80 -26.78
CA THR A 340 8.57 8.22 -28.06
C THR A 340 8.58 7.04 -29.01
#